data_AF-A0A960YAK5-F1
#
_entry.id   AF-A0A960YAK5-F1
#
_cell.length_a   1.000
_cell.length_b   1.000
_cell.length_c   1.000
_cell.angle_alpha   90.00
_cell.angle_beta   90.00
_cell.angle_gamma   90.00
#
_symmetry.space_group_name_H-M   'P 1'
#
loop_
_entity.id
_entity.type
_entity.pdbx_description
1 polymer ?
#
loop_
_entity_poly.entity_id
_entity_poly.type
_entity_poly.pdbx_seq_one_letter_code
_entity_poly.pdbx_strand_id
1 'polypeptide(L)'
;MVANQQTDGHLTDEDRALIREEEQFLERVQSAIRRAELGTADQTRMRQVHGRMVELRDEAARAAESDLPSLLEALHTHQALASRPTATELPDERSPYFAHMRLRENGRARDVLLGHRTFIDAKARITVIDWRHAPLSRIFYTYKEGEEYEEVLPGRVANGVMEMRRVITVQDGKLVRISTPDRTYRRNGGPEWIADAPQQAPQLQGGEGTAT
;
A
#
# COMPACT_ATOMS: atom_id res chain seq x y z
N MET A 1 -37.96 -18.06 -11.93
CA MET A 1 -37.04 -16.91 -11.99
C MET A 1 -37.43 -15.96 -10.88
N VAL A 2 -36.80 -16.08 -9.72
CA VAL A 2 -37.11 -15.22 -8.56
C VAL A 2 -36.09 -14.09 -8.59
N ALA A 3 -36.57 -12.87 -8.82
CA ALA A 3 -35.79 -11.67 -8.72
C ALA A 3 -35.31 -11.53 -7.27
N ASN A 4 -34.00 -11.70 -7.04
CA ASN A 4 -33.37 -11.45 -5.77
C ASN A 4 -33.38 -9.93 -5.55
N GLN A 5 -34.42 -9.41 -4.90
CA GLN A 5 -34.49 -8.02 -4.48
C GLN A 5 -33.39 -7.81 -3.44
N GLN A 6 -32.23 -7.31 -3.90
CA GLN A 6 -31.19 -6.76 -3.04
C GLN A 6 -31.82 -5.61 -2.25
N THR A 7 -32.06 -5.87 -0.97
CA THR A 7 -32.30 -4.84 0.03
C THR A 7 -31.00 -4.07 0.23
N ASP A 8 -30.74 -3.09 -0.63
CA ASP A 8 -29.67 -2.11 -0.46
C ASP A 8 -29.93 -1.37 0.87
N GLY A 9 -29.09 -1.65 1.88
CA GLY A 9 -29.23 -1.04 3.19
C GLY A 9 -28.75 0.42 3.15
N HIS A 10 -29.55 1.34 3.68
CA HIS A 10 -29.12 2.73 3.85
C HIS A 10 -27.83 2.80 4.69
N LEU A 11 -26.92 3.70 4.29
CA LEU A 11 -25.68 3.97 5.02
C LEU A 11 -25.96 4.79 6.28
N THR A 12 -25.52 4.25 7.41
CA THR A 12 -25.45 4.96 8.69
C THR A 12 -24.33 6.01 8.69
N ASP A 13 -24.29 6.88 9.69
CA ASP A 13 -23.21 7.86 9.83
C ASP A 13 -21.85 7.21 10.09
N GLU A 14 -21.82 6.08 10.80
CA GLU A 14 -20.63 5.26 11.03
C GLU A 14 -20.11 4.65 9.72
N ASP A 15 -21.00 4.10 8.90
CA ASP A 15 -20.65 3.58 7.57
C ASP A 15 -20.00 4.68 6.71
N ARG A 16 -20.59 5.88 6.71
CA ARG A 16 -20.07 7.03 5.96
C ARG A 16 -18.73 7.50 6.51
N ALA A 17 -18.53 7.47 7.83
CA ALA A 17 -17.25 7.83 8.45
C ALA A 17 -16.15 6.85 8.06
N LEU A 18 -16.44 5.54 8.08
CA LEU A 18 -15.53 4.48 7.66
C LEU A 18 -15.12 4.63 6.18
N ILE A 19 -16.09 4.86 5.31
CA ILE A 19 -15.83 5.08 3.88
C ILE A 19 -14.92 6.31 3.68
N ARG A 20 -15.22 7.43 4.34
CA ARG A 20 -14.40 8.65 4.25
C ARG A 20 -12.98 8.43 4.77
N GLU A 21 -12.82 7.69 5.87
CA GLU A 21 -11.49 7.35 6.41
C GLU A 21 -10.65 6.61 5.35
N GLU A 22 -11.25 5.64 4.67
CA GLU A 22 -10.56 4.84 3.66
C GLU A 22 -10.27 5.64 2.36
N GLU A 23 -11.21 6.49 1.92
CA GLU A 23 -10.98 7.39 0.79
C GLU A 23 -9.80 8.35 1.07
N GLN A 24 -9.74 8.94 2.26
CA GLN A 24 -8.62 9.79 2.68
C GLN A 24 -7.30 9.02 2.79
N PHE A 25 -7.34 7.76 3.22
CA PHE A 25 -6.14 6.92 3.28
C PHE A 25 -5.60 6.65 1.88
N LEU A 26 -6.47 6.28 0.94
CA LEU A 26 -6.10 6.05 -0.46
C LEU A 26 -5.48 7.30 -1.09
N GLU A 27 -6.13 8.46 -0.95
CA GLU A 27 -5.63 9.74 -1.48
C GLU A 27 -4.24 10.09 -0.94
N ARG A 28 -4.03 9.85 0.37
CA ARG A 28 -2.73 10.08 1.03
C ARG A 28 -1.65 9.14 0.48
N VAL A 29 -1.97 7.86 0.27
CA VAL A 29 -1.05 6.87 -0.31
C VAL A 29 -0.69 7.23 -1.74
N GLN A 30 -1.68 7.53 -2.58
CA GLN A 30 -1.47 7.94 -3.96
C GLN A 30 -0.62 9.21 -4.05
N SER A 31 -0.89 10.19 -3.20
CA SER A 31 -0.09 11.42 -3.15
C SER A 31 1.36 11.16 -2.74
N ALA A 32 1.60 10.20 -1.84
CA ALA A 32 2.96 9.80 -1.47
C ALA A 32 3.68 9.05 -2.58
N ILE A 33 2.99 8.16 -3.30
CA ILE A 33 3.53 7.45 -4.45
C ILE A 33 3.90 8.45 -5.54
N ARG A 34 3.00 9.37 -5.94
CA ARG A 34 3.31 10.40 -6.94
C ARG A 34 4.52 11.26 -6.57
N ARG A 35 4.64 11.66 -5.30
CA ARG A 35 5.83 12.39 -4.82
C ARG A 35 7.11 11.55 -4.95
N ALA A 36 7.02 10.25 -4.64
CA ALA A 36 8.13 9.33 -4.77
C ALA A 36 8.49 9.07 -6.24
N GLU A 37 7.52 8.95 -7.14
CA GLU A 37 7.71 8.77 -8.58
C GLU A 37 8.44 9.97 -9.19
N LEU A 38 8.05 11.19 -8.83
CA LEU A 38 8.76 12.41 -9.24
C LEU A 38 10.23 12.38 -8.77
N GLY A 39 10.50 11.85 -7.57
CA GLY A 39 11.85 11.63 -7.06
C GLY A 39 12.61 10.51 -7.78
N THR A 40 11.96 9.40 -8.13
CA THR A 40 12.55 8.27 -8.85
C THR A 40 12.87 8.61 -10.31
N ALA A 41 12.01 9.39 -10.97
CA ALA A 41 12.25 9.91 -12.31
C ALA A 41 13.52 10.80 -12.33
N ASP A 42 13.66 11.67 -11.33
CA ASP A 42 14.86 12.49 -11.12
C ASP A 42 16.11 11.61 -10.93
N GLN A 43 16.03 10.55 -10.12
CA GLN A 43 17.13 9.60 -9.93
C GLN A 43 17.47 8.75 -11.16
N THR A 44 16.48 8.37 -11.97
CA THR A 44 16.71 7.63 -13.22
C THR A 44 17.44 8.50 -14.23
N ARG A 45 17.01 9.76 -14.37
CA ARG A 45 17.74 10.78 -15.13
C ARG A 45 19.16 10.94 -14.58
N MET A 46 19.33 10.89 -13.27
CA MET A 46 20.64 10.95 -12.62
C MET A 46 21.55 9.77 -12.95
N ARG A 47 21.02 8.54 -12.96
CA ARG A 47 21.76 7.35 -13.40
C ARG A 47 22.19 7.47 -14.85
N GLN A 48 21.36 8.01 -15.73
CA GLN A 48 21.72 8.26 -17.13
C GLN A 48 22.84 9.30 -17.26
N VAL A 49 22.78 10.39 -16.47
CA VAL A 49 23.85 11.39 -16.38
C VAL A 49 25.17 10.74 -15.94
N HIS A 50 25.13 9.86 -14.93
CA HIS A 50 26.31 9.13 -14.45
C HIS A 50 26.85 8.15 -15.51
N GLY A 51 25.98 7.41 -16.20
CA GLY A 51 26.38 6.55 -17.32
C GLY A 51 27.09 7.35 -18.43
N ARG A 52 26.56 8.53 -18.77
CA ARG A 52 27.18 9.43 -19.75
C ARG A 52 28.54 9.96 -19.29
N MET A 53 28.71 10.20 -17.99
CA MET A 53 30.00 10.59 -17.41
C MET A 53 31.06 9.49 -17.55
N VAL A 54 30.67 8.22 -17.41
CA VAL A 54 31.58 7.08 -17.64
C VAL A 54 32.03 7.03 -19.10
N GLU A 55 31.10 7.21 -20.06
CA GLU A 55 31.42 7.26 -21.49
C GLU A 55 32.37 8.41 -21.84
N LEU A 56 32.10 9.63 -21.34
CA LEU A 56 32.94 10.81 -21.58
C LEU A 56 34.35 10.65 -21.00
N ARG A 57 34.48 9.98 -19.84
CA ARG A 57 35.79 9.68 -19.25
C ARG A 57 36.59 8.70 -20.12
N ASP A 58 35.93 7.69 -20.65
CA ASP A 58 36.56 6.69 -21.53
C ASP A 58 36.96 7.31 -22.89
N GLU A 59 36.19 8.28 -23.39
CA GLU A 59 36.48 9.08 -24.59
C GLU A 59 37.66 10.04 -24.36
N ALA A 60 37.67 10.78 -23.26
CA ALA A 60 38.76 11.67 -22.88
C ALA A 60 40.09 10.92 -22.71
N ALA A 61 40.05 9.69 -22.20
CA ALA A 61 41.23 8.83 -22.06
C ALA A 61 41.86 8.42 -23.41
N ARG A 62 41.12 8.56 -24.52
CA ARG A 62 41.55 8.18 -25.88
C ARG A 62 41.65 9.38 -26.84
N ALA A 63 41.27 10.57 -26.39
CA ALA A 63 41.20 11.78 -27.21
C ALA A 63 42.56 12.43 -27.46
N ALA A 64 42.66 13.22 -28.53
CA ALA A 64 43.83 14.06 -28.79
C ALA A 64 43.87 15.25 -27.80
N GLU A 65 45.07 15.82 -27.57
CA GLU A 65 45.25 16.96 -26.65
C GLU A 65 44.38 18.18 -27.01
N SER A 66 43.98 18.34 -28.28
CA SER A 66 43.10 19.41 -28.73
C SER A 66 41.66 19.30 -28.23
N ASP A 67 41.17 18.07 -27.99
CA ASP A 67 39.76 17.79 -27.73
C ASP A 67 39.49 17.58 -26.23
N LEU A 68 40.55 17.36 -25.46
CA LEU A 68 40.53 17.15 -24.01
C LEU A 68 39.84 18.28 -23.23
N PRO A 69 40.04 19.58 -23.55
CA PRO A 69 39.40 20.67 -22.81
C PRO A 69 37.87 20.62 -22.86
N SER A 70 37.28 20.35 -24.03
CA SER A 70 35.83 20.27 -24.21
C SER A 70 35.21 19.04 -23.53
N LEU A 71 35.93 17.91 -23.52
CA LEU A 71 35.48 16.69 -22.83
C LEU A 71 35.52 16.85 -21.31
N LEU A 72 36.52 17.57 -20.77
CA LEU A 72 36.62 17.88 -19.34
C LEU A 72 35.51 18.85 -18.88
N GLU A 73 35.16 19.85 -19.69
CA GLU A 73 34.04 20.75 -19.40
C GLU A 73 32.69 20.01 -19.36
N ALA A 74 32.47 19.10 -20.33
CA ALA A 74 31.30 18.23 -20.32
C ALA A 74 31.27 17.31 -19.09
N LEU A 75 32.43 16.75 -18.69
CA LEU A 75 32.55 15.91 -17.50
C LEU A 75 32.17 16.67 -16.22
N HIS A 76 32.69 17.88 -16.02
CA HIS A 76 32.35 18.73 -14.87
C HIS A 76 30.85 19.06 -14.81
N THR A 77 30.25 19.34 -15.96
CA THR A 77 28.80 19.61 -16.05
C THR A 77 27.98 18.40 -15.61
N HIS A 78 28.33 17.20 -16.07
CA HIS A 78 27.65 15.97 -15.70
C HIS A 78 27.90 15.54 -14.23
N GLN A 79 29.09 15.82 -13.69
CA GLN A 79 29.43 15.55 -12.28
C GLN A 79 28.59 16.38 -11.29
N ALA A 80 28.37 17.66 -11.59
CA ALA A 80 27.56 18.55 -10.76
C ALA A 80 26.10 18.06 -10.65
N LEU A 81 25.62 17.37 -11.69
CA LEU A 81 24.28 16.80 -11.72
C LEU A 81 24.20 15.52 -10.87
N ALA A 82 25.14 14.58 -10.96
CA ALA A 82 25.01 13.17 -10.54
C ALA A 82 24.95 12.82 -9.02
N SER A 83 25.04 13.77 -8.08
CA SER A 83 25.39 13.50 -6.67
C SER A 83 24.25 13.03 -5.72
N ARG A 84 23.37 12.08 -6.12
CA ARG A 84 22.27 11.59 -5.23
C ARG A 84 21.99 10.07 -5.32
N PRO A 85 21.60 9.41 -4.21
CA PRO A 85 21.35 7.96 -4.15
C PRO A 85 20.02 7.53 -4.81
N THR A 86 19.93 6.24 -5.17
CA THR A 86 18.96 5.67 -6.14
C THR A 86 17.84 4.79 -5.54
N ALA A 87 16.66 4.74 -6.18
CA ALA A 87 15.39 4.20 -5.67
C ALA A 87 15.10 2.72 -5.98
N THR A 88 14.19 2.18 -5.15
CA THR A 88 13.48 0.89 -5.26
C THR A 88 12.21 1.07 -6.11
N GLU A 89 11.72 0.01 -6.76
CA GLU A 89 10.44 0.03 -7.50
C GLU A 89 9.25 0.41 -6.60
N LEU A 90 8.38 1.31 -7.11
CA LEU A 90 7.21 1.83 -6.39
C LEU A 90 5.94 1.00 -6.69
N PRO A 91 4.93 1.01 -5.80
CA PRO A 91 3.61 0.44 -6.09
C PRO A 91 2.87 1.23 -7.18
N ASP A 92 1.95 0.57 -7.90
CA ASP A 92 1.03 1.23 -8.83
C ASP A 92 0.02 2.11 -8.06
N GLU A 93 -0.05 3.40 -8.37
CA GLU A 93 -1.01 4.33 -7.74
C GLU A 93 -2.49 3.97 -8.00
N ARG A 94 -2.78 3.21 -9.06
CA ARG A 94 -4.14 2.78 -9.40
C ARG A 94 -4.65 1.64 -8.53
N SER A 95 -3.76 0.89 -7.89
CA SER A 95 -4.08 -0.20 -6.97
C SER A 95 -2.94 -0.41 -5.97
N PRO A 96 -2.70 0.56 -5.06
CA PRO A 96 -1.50 0.56 -4.23
C PRO A 96 -1.55 -0.47 -3.09
N TYR A 97 -2.75 -0.85 -2.66
CA TYR A 97 -3.00 -1.86 -1.64
C TYR A 97 -4.41 -2.47 -1.83
N PHE A 98 -4.61 -3.67 -1.30
CA PHE A 98 -5.88 -4.40 -1.35
C PHE A 98 -6.38 -4.82 0.04
N ALA A 99 -5.63 -4.52 1.09
CA ALA A 99 -6.05 -4.75 2.46
C ALA A 99 -5.46 -3.70 3.39
N HIS A 100 -6.22 -3.37 4.43
CA HIS A 100 -5.87 -2.40 5.45
C HIS A 100 -6.15 -3.03 6.81
N MET A 101 -5.16 -3.04 7.69
CA MET A 101 -5.33 -3.47 9.07
C MET A 101 -4.75 -2.46 10.04
N ARG A 102 -5.38 -2.32 11.20
CA ARG A 102 -4.87 -1.54 12.32
C ARG A 102 -4.46 -2.48 13.43
N LEU A 103 -3.20 -2.38 13.84
CA LEU A 103 -2.60 -3.21 14.87
C LEU A 103 -2.24 -2.33 16.07
N ARG A 104 -2.59 -2.77 17.28
CA ARG A 104 -2.15 -2.13 18.51
C ARG A 104 -1.09 -2.96 19.20
N GLU A 105 0.13 -2.44 19.29
CA GLU A 105 1.25 -3.01 20.04
C GLU A 105 1.73 -2.00 21.08
N ASN A 106 1.99 -2.44 22.32
CA ASN A 106 2.55 -1.60 23.38
C ASN A 106 1.80 -0.25 23.57
N GLY A 107 0.47 -0.28 23.49
CA GLY A 107 -0.39 0.90 23.63
C GLY A 107 -0.39 1.85 22.42
N ARG A 108 0.26 1.49 21.31
CA ARG A 108 0.28 2.30 20.07
C ARG A 108 -0.43 1.58 18.94
N ALA A 109 -1.42 2.24 18.36
CA ALA A 109 -2.06 1.80 17.13
C ALA A 109 -1.23 2.22 15.90
N ARG A 110 -1.10 1.32 14.93
CA ARG A 110 -0.51 1.60 13.62
C ARG A 110 -1.36 1.00 12.50
N ASP A 111 -1.50 1.74 11.43
CA ASP A 111 -2.09 1.25 10.19
C ASP A 111 -1.02 0.55 9.35
N VAL A 112 -1.36 -0.63 8.83
CA VAL A 112 -0.54 -1.43 7.93
C VAL A 112 -1.37 -1.80 6.72
N LEU A 113 -0.86 -1.51 5.53
CA LEU A 113 -1.49 -1.80 4.26
C LEU A 113 -0.80 -2.99 3.58
N LEU A 114 -1.57 -3.87 2.96
CA LEU A 114 -1.04 -4.98 2.17
C LEU A 114 -1.20 -4.67 0.68
N GLY A 115 -0.09 -4.73 -0.06
CA GLY A 115 -0.06 -4.51 -1.51
C GLY A 115 0.88 -5.47 -2.21
N HIS A 116 1.11 -5.24 -3.51
CA HIS A 116 2.03 -6.07 -4.33
C HIS A 116 3.49 -5.60 -4.28
N ARG A 117 3.74 -4.43 -3.68
CA ARG A 117 5.06 -3.81 -3.54
C ARG A 117 5.15 -3.16 -2.15
N THR A 118 6.32 -3.23 -1.53
CA THR A 118 6.58 -2.54 -0.27
C THR A 118 6.83 -1.06 -0.53
N PHE A 119 6.16 -0.19 0.23
CA PHE A 119 6.33 1.25 0.18
C PHE A 119 6.12 1.87 1.55
N ILE A 120 7.13 2.57 2.05
CA ILE A 120 7.12 3.16 3.39
C ILE A 120 7.44 4.65 3.26
N ASP A 121 6.52 5.48 3.73
CA ASP A 121 6.72 6.93 3.89
C ASP A 121 6.43 7.29 5.35
N ALA A 122 7.48 7.39 6.15
CA ALA A 122 7.37 7.71 7.57
C ALA A 122 6.80 9.11 7.82
N LYS A 123 7.04 10.07 6.92
CA LYS A 123 6.52 11.44 7.06
C LYS A 123 5.01 11.46 6.84
N ALA A 124 4.53 10.69 5.86
CA ALA A 124 3.11 10.55 5.57
C ALA A 124 2.39 9.47 6.42
N ARG A 125 3.13 8.77 7.31
CA ARG A 125 2.65 7.64 8.12
C ARG A 125 1.99 6.55 7.25
N ILE A 126 2.67 6.16 6.19
CA ILE A 126 2.24 5.10 5.26
C ILE A 126 3.19 3.91 5.40
N THR A 127 2.61 2.72 5.57
CA THR A 127 3.34 1.45 5.54
C THR A 127 2.57 0.46 4.68
N VAL A 128 2.94 0.36 3.40
CA VAL A 128 2.49 -0.70 2.49
C VAL A 128 3.54 -1.80 2.48
N ILE A 129 3.15 -3.05 2.66
CA ILE A 129 4.05 -4.21 2.62
C ILE A 129 3.65 -5.17 1.50
N ASP A 130 4.65 -5.79 0.83
CA ASP A 130 4.39 -6.89 -0.10
C ASP A 130 3.90 -8.12 0.67
N TRP A 131 2.62 -8.46 0.47
CA TRP A 131 1.96 -9.55 1.20
C TRP A 131 2.63 -10.91 1.02
N ARG A 132 3.29 -11.15 -0.12
CA ARG A 132 3.90 -12.44 -0.46
C ARG A 132 5.18 -12.70 0.30
N HIS A 133 5.86 -11.63 0.72
CA HIS A 133 7.20 -11.70 1.27
C HIS A 133 7.29 -11.22 2.71
N ALA A 134 6.30 -10.47 3.20
CA ALA A 134 6.30 -9.95 4.56
C ALA A 134 5.59 -10.92 5.54
N PRO A 135 6.29 -11.49 6.55
CA PRO A 135 5.65 -12.35 7.57
C PRO A 135 4.51 -11.66 8.31
N LEU A 136 4.56 -10.31 8.40
CA LEU A 136 3.52 -9.49 9.01
C LEU A 136 2.15 -9.64 8.31
N SER A 137 2.11 -10.08 7.04
CA SER A 137 0.84 -10.35 6.33
C SER A 137 0.06 -11.52 6.92
N ARG A 138 0.72 -12.46 7.62
CA ARG A 138 0.06 -13.60 8.28
C ARG A 138 -0.96 -13.13 9.30
N ILE A 139 -0.69 -12.03 10.00
CA ILE A 139 -1.60 -11.47 11.01
C ILE A 139 -2.98 -11.21 10.40
N PHE A 140 -3.02 -10.70 9.16
CA PHE A 140 -4.27 -10.41 8.44
C PHE A 140 -5.10 -11.67 8.18
N TYR A 141 -4.45 -12.79 7.84
CA TYR A 141 -5.13 -14.02 7.46
C TYR A 141 -5.45 -14.93 8.65
N THR A 142 -4.68 -14.83 9.74
CA THR A 142 -4.81 -15.69 10.92
C THR A 142 -5.79 -15.14 11.96
N TYR A 143 -5.74 -13.84 12.25
CA TYR A 143 -6.47 -13.25 13.38
C TYR A 143 -7.66 -12.42 12.91
N LYS A 144 -8.70 -12.41 13.75
CA LYS A 144 -9.91 -11.59 13.56
C LYS A 144 -9.78 -10.26 14.28
N GLU A 145 -10.65 -9.32 13.91
CA GLU A 145 -10.80 -8.08 14.68
C GLU A 145 -11.16 -8.39 16.14
N GLY A 146 -10.51 -7.71 17.07
CA GLY A 146 -10.62 -7.91 18.51
C GLY A 146 -9.71 -9.02 19.08
N GLU A 147 -9.11 -9.87 18.25
CA GLU A 147 -8.23 -10.95 18.74
C GLU A 147 -6.82 -10.45 19.04
N GLU A 148 -6.24 -11.01 20.10
CA GLU A 148 -4.81 -10.89 20.38
C GLU A 148 -4.02 -11.76 19.39
N TYR A 149 -2.94 -11.21 18.85
CA TYR A 149 -2.02 -11.94 18.00
C TYR A 149 -0.66 -12.10 18.67
N GLU A 150 0.00 -13.19 18.35
CA GLU A 150 1.42 -13.42 18.66
C GLU A 150 2.08 -14.05 17.42
N GLU A 151 2.95 -13.30 16.76
CA GLU A 151 3.63 -13.75 15.54
C GLU A 151 5.15 -13.59 15.66
N VAL A 152 5.87 -14.64 15.24
CA VAL A 152 7.34 -14.59 15.17
C VAL A 152 7.75 -13.87 13.89
N LEU A 153 8.25 -12.64 14.04
CA LEU A 153 8.80 -11.83 12.96
C LEU A 153 10.34 -11.91 12.97
N PRO A 154 11.02 -11.53 11.87
CA PRO A 154 12.48 -11.47 11.85
C PRO A 154 13.02 -10.58 12.97
N GLY A 155 13.75 -11.18 13.92
CA GLY A 155 14.39 -10.48 15.02
C GLY A 155 13.49 -10.07 16.20
N ARG A 156 12.19 -10.38 16.20
CA ARG A 156 11.30 -10.13 17.34
C ARG A 156 10.05 -11.02 17.35
N VAL A 157 9.49 -11.27 18.53
CA VAL A 157 8.09 -11.70 18.65
C VAL A 157 7.23 -10.43 18.65
N ALA A 158 6.22 -10.42 17.78
CA ALA A 158 5.26 -9.33 17.69
C ALA A 158 3.95 -9.77 18.34
N ASN A 159 3.56 -9.07 19.39
CA ASN A 159 2.34 -9.32 20.12
C ASN A 159 1.49 -8.04 20.22
N GLY A 160 0.18 -8.18 20.09
CA GLY A 160 -0.73 -7.04 20.07
C GLY A 160 -2.18 -7.45 19.81
N VAL A 161 -3.02 -6.48 19.46
CA VAL A 161 -4.44 -6.70 19.12
C VAL A 161 -4.68 -6.26 17.68
N MET A 162 -5.43 -7.08 16.92
CA MET A 162 -6.01 -6.69 15.64
C MET A 162 -7.22 -5.78 15.89
N GLU A 163 -7.08 -4.47 15.76
CA GLU A 163 -8.18 -3.52 16.05
C GLU A 163 -9.16 -3.37 14.89
N MET A 164 -8.66 -3.48 13.67
CA MET A 164 -9.45 -3.34 12.45
C MET A 164 -8.78 -4.11 11.32
N ARG A 165 -9.60 -4.68 10.43
CA ARG A 165 -9.22 -5.45 9.26
C ARG A 165 -10.25 -5.26 8.13
N ARG A 166 -9.83 -4.60 7.05
CA ARG A 166 -10.64 -4.35 5.86
C ARG A 166 -9.98 -4.95 4.62
N VAL A 167 -10.80 -5.56 3.75
CA VAL A 167 -10.42 -5.88 2.37
C VAL A 167 -10.87 -4.75 1.47
N ILE A 168 -9.96 -4.27 0.64
CA ILE A 168 -10.11 -3.04 -0.13
C ILE A 168 -10.03 -3.39 -1.61
N THR A 169 -10.95 -2.85 -2.40
CA THR A 169 -10.86 -2.91 -3.86
C THR A 169 -10.74 -1.50 -4.41
N VAL A 170 -9.60 -1.25 -5.05
CA VAL A 170 -9.32 -0.04 -5.82
C VAL A 170 -9.33 -0.41 -7.30
N GLN A 171 -10.09 0.33 -8.10
CA GLN A 171 -10.13 0.21 -9.56
C GLN A 171 -9.86 1.58 -10.16
N ASP A 172 -8.92 1.65 -11.10
CA ASP A 172 -8.51 2.90 -11.76
C ASP A 172 -8.22 4.05 -10.77
N GLY A 173 -7.58 3.72 -9.64
CA GLY A 173 -7.24 4.67 -8.58
C GLY A 173 -8.42 5.14 -7.73
N LYS A 174 -9.60 4.53 -7.86
CA LYS A 174 -10.79 4.86 -7.07
C LYS A 174 -11.18 3.72 -6.16
N LEU A 175 -11.55 4.05 -4.93
CA LEU A 175 -12.10 3.09 -3.98
C LEU A 175 -13.50 2.67 -4.42
N VAL A 176 -13.68 1.39 -4.74
CA VAL A 176 -14.97 0.86 -5.26
C VAL A 176 -15.63 -0.16 -4.33
N ARG A 177 -14.86 -0.77 -3.41
CA ARG A 177 -15.40 -1.71 -2.43
C ARG A 177 -14.55 -1.72 -1.15
N ILE A 178 -15.23 -1.81 -0.02
CA ILE A 178 -14.64 -2.04 1.31
C ILE A 178 -15.41 -3.21 1.93
N SER A 179 -14.72 -4.25 2.37
CA SER A 179 -15.31 -5.35 3.13
C SER A 179 -14.70 -5.38 4.53
N THR A 180 -15.53 -5.17 5.54
CA THR A 180 -15.23 -5.42 6.96
C THR A 180 -15.66 -6.86 7.31
N PRO A 181 -15.39 -7.35 8.54
CA PRO A 181 -15.93 -8.64 8.97
C PRO A 181 -17.47 -8.72 8.94
N ASP A 182 -18.14 -7.60 9.23
CA ASP A 182 -19.59 -7.58 9.42
C ASP A 182 -20.35 -7.15 8.16
N ARG A 183 -19.72 -6.36 7.27
CA ARG A 183 -20.42 -5.69 6.17
C ARG A 183 -19.54 -5.40 4.98
N THR A 184 -20.16 -5.36 3.80
CA THR A 184 -19.52 -4.90 2.57
C THR A 184 -20.18 -3.63 2.05
N TYR A 185 -19.35 -2.68 1.66
CA TYR A 185 -19.71 -1.40 1.03
C TYR A 185 -19.21 -1.42 -0.40
N ARG A 186 -20.03 -0.99 -1.36
CA ARG A 186 -19.65 -0.94 -2.78
C ARG A 186 -20.29 0.23 -3.52
N ARG A 187 -19.66 0.65 -4.62
CA ARG A 187 -20.25 1.58 -5.59
C ARG A 187 -21.00 0.79 -6.67
N ASN A 188 -22.26 1.13 -6.93
CA ASN A 188 -23.07 0.49 -7.98
C ASN A 188 -23.01 1.30 -9.29
N GLY A 189 -21.85 1.35 -9.93
CA GLY A 189 -21.64 2.06 -11.21
C GLY A 189 -21.70 3.60 -11.17
N GLY A 190 -22.15 4.18 -10.06
CA GLY A 190 -22.22 5.64 -9.82
C GLY A 190 -21.35 6.13 -8.65
N PRO A 191 -21.45 7.42 -8.28
CA PRO A 191 -20.70 7.99 -7.18
C PRO A 191 -21.23 7.57 -5.81
N GLU A 192 -22.42 6.99 -5.75
CA GLU A 192 -23.10 6.62 -4.51
C GLU A 192 -22.59 5.29 -3.97
N TRP A 193 -22.41 5.27 -2.65
CA TRP A 193 -22.10 4.09 -1.89
C TRP A 193 -23.38 3.42 -1.45
N ILE A 194 -23.41 2.10 -1.57
CA ILE A 194 -24.42 1.24 -0.97
C ILE A 194 -23.74 0.25 -0.05
N ALA A 195 -24.48 -0.21 0.95
CA ALA A 195 -24.01 -1.24 1.85
C ALA A 195 -24.87 -2.49 1.70
N ASP A 196 -24.18 -3.61 1.50
CA ASP A 196 -24.84 -4.92 1.47
C ASP A 196 -25.44 -5.22 2.86
N ALA A 197 -26.38 -6.16 2.89
CA ALA A 197 -26.95 -6.64 4.15
C ALA A 197 -25.83 -7.17 5.07
N PRO A 198 -25.89 -6.94 6.39
CA PRO A 198 -24.90 -7.47 7.33
C PRO A 198 -24.74 -8.98 7.14
N GLN A 199 -23.51 -9.47 7.14
CA GLN A 199 -23.27 -10.91 7.12
C GLN A 199 -23.65 -11.48 8.49
N GLN A 200 -24.74 -12.24 8.55
CA GLN A 200 -25.03 -13.03 9.75
C GLN A 200 -23.94 -14.09 9.90
N ALA A 201 -23.21 -14.06 11.02
CA ALA A 201 -22.35 -15.18 11.38
C ALA A 201 -23.20 -16.46 11.43
N PRO A 202 -22.77 -17.59 10.83
CA PRO A 202 -23.47 -18.85 11.02
C PRO A 202 -23.49 -19.16 12.52
N GLN A 203 -24.66 -19.06 13.15
CA GLN A 203 -24.86 -19.56 14.50
C GLN A 203 -24.65 -21.07 14.45
N LEU A 204 -23.52 -21.52 14.99
CA LEU A 204 -23.33 -22.93 15.31
C LEU A 204 -24.33 -23.24 16.44
N GLN A 205 -25.53 -23.70 16.08
CA GLN A 205 -26.40 -24.37 17.02
C GLN A 205 -25.67 -25.63 17.48
N GLY A 206 -25.16 -25.58 18.71
CA GLY A 206 -24.53 -26.71 19.37
C GLY A 206 -25.51 -27.88 19.40
N GLY A 207 -25.15 -28.96 18.72
CA GLY A 207 -25.82 -30.25 18.88
C GLY A 207 -25.46 -30.82 20.24
N GLU A 208 -26.24 -30.46 21.27
CA GLU A 208 -26.30 -31.24 22.50
C GLU A 208 -26.97 -32.58 22.18
N GLY A 209 -26.14 -33.54 21.78
CA GLY A 209 -26.53 -34.94 21.77
C GLY A 209 -26.62 -35.45 23.20
N THR A 210 -27.82 -35.40 23.78
CA THR A 210 -28.18 -36.24 24.93
C THR A 210 -28.05 -37.70 24.49
N ALA A 211 -26.97 -38.37 24.91
CA ALA A 211 -26.88 -39.82 24.83
C ALA A 211 -27.40 -40.38 26.16
N THR A 212 -28.61 -40.95 26.09
CA THR A 212 -29.22 -41.84 27.07
C THR A 212 -28.47 -43.17 27.16
#